data_AF-A0A1Z4JRU7-F1
#
_entry.id   AF-A0A1Z4JRU7-F1
#
_cell.length_a   1.000
_cell.length_b   1.000
_cell.length_c   1.000
_cell.angle_alpha   90.00
_cell.angle_beta   90.00
_cell.angle_gamma   90.00
#
_symmetry.space_group_name_H-M   'P 1'
#
loop_
_entity.id
_entity.type
_entity.pdbx_description
1 polymer ?
#
loop_
_entity_poly.entity_id
_entity_poly.type
_entity_poly.pdbx_seq_one_letter_code
_entity_poly.pdbx_strand_id
1 'polypeptide(L)'
;MRHSSLFNRTRAKMAGWYAVILGLILGTSSFMTYQMVAYAHWQAVDRELESISGTLHDSLEPKLKQPGKLEPMVEQVLPGLCQVDTACSTASDGDRHILGIVQNGGYYIRFLDLSGRLLATAGASPAQSNLPGNIQTWQVIRDRESQRYHQYSLTLKTSTGQPWGYLQIGRSLREYDEHLAMLRILFLFGFPGVVLIIAIASWWLAGLAMKPVYDSYARMQQFTADAAHELRTPIATLRATVETAQDSQPISEQETQNLLSILNRQSDRLAQLVQDLLLLSRMNQKTLFSQTRLCCLNDLISDLVEDLSTLNIAAPIQLSVQIRVSEQLYVMGDENQLIRLFSNLITNALHYTPPGGQVIVTLEKDEHQAVIQIRDTGIGIAPKDQARIFDRFYRVNSDRSRQTGGSGLGLAIAQAIAKAHNGKIEVESTVGKGSTFTVRLPLQNPHHPSSNKKPVTFRWKTTGSKMV
;
A
#
# COMPACT_ATOMS: atom_id res chain seq x y z
N MET A 1 -8.16 -23.62 10.44
CA MET A 1 -8.15 -23.89 8.99
C MET A 1 -9.14 -23.08 8.16
N ARG A 2 -10.36 -22.73 8.62
CA ARG A 2 -11.28 -21.88 7.84
C ARG A 2 -10.81 -20.42 7.65
N HIS A 3 -10.14 -19.82 8.64
CA HIS A 3 -9.75 -18.39 8.57
C HIS A 3 -8.60 -18.11 7.57
N SER A 4 -7.66 -19.04 7.37
CA SER A 4 -6.62 -18.90 6.35
C SER A 4 -7.22 -18.88 4.94
N SER A 5 -8.33 -19.59 4.69
CA SER A 5 -9.01 -19.58 3.39
C SER A 5 -9.70 -18.25 3.07
N LEU A 6 -10.34 -17.59 4.04
CA LEU A 6 -10.98 -16.29 3.84
C LEU A 6 -9.94 -15.22 3.53
N PHE A 7 -8.82 -15.25 4.25
CA PHE A 7 -7.74 -14.31 4.05
C PHE A 7 -7.01 -14.52 2.73
N ASN A 8 -6.71 -15.77 2.36
CA ASN A 8 -6.15 -16.08 1.05
C ASN A 8 -7.08 -15.67 -0.08
N ARG A 9 -8.41 -15.79 0.11
CA ARG A 9 -9.40 -15.27 -0.85
C ARG A 9 -9.37 -13.74 -0.93
N THR A 10 -9.28 -13.03 0.18
CA THR A 10 -9.21 -11.55 0.15
C THR A 10 -7.92 -11.07 -0.50
N ARG A 11 -6.78 -11.70 -0.18
CA ARG A 11 -5.49 -11.44 -0.83
C ARG A 11 -5.55 -11.68 -2.33
N ALA A 12 -6.08 -12.84 -2.75
CA ALA A 12 -6.22 -13.19 -4.16
C ALA A 12 -7.18 -12.24 -4.90
N LYS A 13 -8.28 -11.82 -4.26
CA LYS A 13 -9.21 -10.84 -4.82
C LYS A 13 -8.53 -9.48 -5.00
N MET A 14 -7.81 -8.97 -4.02
CA MET A 14 -7.13 -7.68 -4.14
C MET A 14 -6.05 -7.72 -5.21
N ALA A 15 -5.17 -8.73 -5.19
CA ALA A 15 -4.14 -8.90 -6.21
C ALA A 15 -4.74 -9.05 -7.61
N GLY A 16 -5.85 -9.79 -7.74
CA GLY A 16 -6.59 -9.94 -8.99
C GLY A 16 -7.16 -8.62 -9.52
N TRP A 17 -7.83 -7.83 -8.68
CA TRP A 17 -8.36 -6.52 -9.07
C TRP A 17 -7.26 -5.55 -9.53
N TYR A 18 -6.14 -5.48 -8.79
CA TYR A 18 -5.01 -4.65 -9.21
C TYR A 18 -4.42 -5.11 -10.54
N ALA A 19 -4.19 -6.41 -10.72
CA ALA A 19 -3.66 -6.96 -11.96
C ALA A 19 -4.60 -6.68 -13.16
N VAL A 20 -5.92 -6.81 -12.98
CA VAL A 20 -6.91 -6.52 -14.03
C VAL A 20 -6.92 -5.05 -14.40
N ILE A 21 -6.99 -4.15 -13.42
CA ILE A 21 -7.04 -2.70 -13.68
C ILE A 21 -5.75 -2.23 -14.35
N LEU A 22 -4.59 -2.63 -13.82
CA LEU A 22 -3.30 -2.20 -14.37
C LEU A 22 -3.03 -2.84 -15.73
N GLY A 23 -3.45 -4.09 -15.93
CA GLY A 23 -3.43 -4.75 -17.23
C GLY A 23 -4.29 -4.02 -18.26
N LEU A 24 -5.49 -3.57 -17.89
CA LEU A 24 -6.37 -2.81 -18.79
C LEU A 24 -5.77 -1.44 -19.16
N ILE A 25 -5.19 -0.73 -18.19
CA ILE A 25 -4.54 0.57 -18.42
C ILE A 25 -3.31 0.40 -19.34
N LEU A 26 -2.43 -0.55 -19.03
CA LEU A 26 -1.23 -0.80 -19.83
C LEU A 26 -1.60 -1.32 -21.23
N GLY A 27 -2.65 -2.13 -21.34
CA GLY A 27 -3.12 -2.69 -22.60
C GLY A 27 -3.69 -1.61 -23.52
N THR A 28 -4.54 -0.74 -22.98
CA THR A 28 -5.10 0.39 -23.74
C THR A 28 -4.02 1.39 -24.15
N SER A 29 -3.09 1.71 -23.25
CA SER A 29 -1.94 2.58 -23.56
C SER A 29 -1.02 2.00 -24.65
N SER A 30 -0.71 0.70 -24.57
CA SER A 30 0.11 0.01 -25.57
C SER A 30 -0.57 -0.02 -26.94
N PHE A 31 -1.87 -0.31 -26.98
CA PHE A 31 -2.65 -0.31 -28.22
C PHE A 31 -2.73 1.07 -28.86
N MET A 32 -2.98 2.11 -28.06
CA MET A 32 -3.01 3.49 -28.55
C MET A 32 -1.66 3.92 -29.11
N THR A 33 -0.56 3.56 -28.43
CA THR A 33 0.80 3.87 -28.91
C THR A 33 1.08 3.19 -30.24
N TYR A 34 0.72 1.90 -30.38
CA TYR A 34 0.86 1.18 -31.65
C TYR A 34 0.08 1.86 -32.78
N GLN A 35 -1.18 2.23 -32.54
CA GLN A 35 -2.01 2.91 -33.54
C GLN A 35 -1.42 4.27 -33.93
N MET A 36 -0.94 5.04 -32.96
CA MET A 36 -0.33 6.35 -33.21
C MET A 36 0.94 6.24 -34.04
N VAL A 37 1.82 5.29 -33.72
CA VAL A 37 3.08 5.06 -34.48
C VAL A 37 2.77 4.57 -35.89
N ALA A 38 1.85 3.62 -36.06
CA ALA A 38 1.45 3.12 -37.37
C ALA A 38 0.86 4.25 -38.24
N TYR A 39 -0.02 5.06 -37.67
CA TYR A 39 -0.61 6.21 -38.35
C TYR A 39 0.42 7.27 -38.74
N ALA A 40 1.32 7.62 -37.82
CA ALA A 40 2.36 8.63 -38.07
C ALA A 40 3.32 8.19 -39.19
N HIS A 41 3.76 6.94 -39.18
CA HIS A 41 4.59 6.38 -40.25
C HIS A 41 3.85 6.31 -41.58
N TRP A 42 2.57 5.92 -41.58
CA TRP A 42 1.74 5.91 -42.78
C TRP A 42 1.67 7.31 -43.42
N GLN A 43 1.35 8.33 -42.62
CA GLN A 43 1.31 9.72 -43.11
C GLN A 43 2.67 10.24 -43.59
N ALA A 44 3.78 9.77 -43.00
CA ALA A 44 5.12 10.15 -43.45
C ALA A 44 5.39 9.61 -44.86
N VAL A 45 5.10 8.32 -45.10
CA VAL A 45 5.24 7.69 -46.41
C VAL A 45 4.33 8.36 -47.45
N ASP A 46 3.08 8.66 -47.05
CA ASP A 46 2.09 9.29 -47.93
C ASP A 46 2.52 10.69 -48.40
N ARG A 47 2.92 11.57 -47.46
CA ARG A 47 3.39 12.93 -47.78
C ARG A 47 4.68 12.93 -48.61
N GLU A 48 5.59 12.02 -48.30
CA GLU A 48 6.84 11.87 -49.05
C GLU A 48 6.56 11.47 -50.50
N LEU A 49 5.66 10.49 -50.70
CA LEU A 49 5.30 10.00 -52.03
C LEU A 49 4.51 11.05 -52.83
N GLU A 50 3.59 11.78 -52.20
CA GLU A 50 2.86 12.89 -52.82
C GLU A 50 3.80 14.01 -53.28
N SER A 51 4.74 14.42 -52.42
CA SER A 51 5.71 15.48 -52.73
C SER A 51 6.65 15.10 -53.88
N ILE A 52 7.17 13.87 -53.89
CA ILE A 52 8.01 13.36 -54.97
C ILE A 52 7.21 13.27 -56.27
N SER A 53 5.95 12.80 -56.19
CA SER A 53 5.09 12.65 -57.35
C SER A 53 4.74 14.00 -57.99
N GLY A 54 4.40 15.01 -57.18
CA GLY A 54 4.16 16.37 -57.66
C GLY A 54 5.40 17.02 -58.28
N THR A 55 6.56 16.90 -57.63
CA THR A 55 7.81 17.48 -58.13
C THR A 55 8.22 16.88 -59.48
N LEU A 56 8.08 15.57 -59.63
CA LEU A 56 8.35 14.89 -60.89
C LEU A 56 7.32 15.26 -61.96
N HIS A 57 6.05 15.33 -61.61
CA HIS A 57 4.98 15.77 -62.50
C HIS A 57 5.28 17.15 -63.10
N ASP A 58 5.54 18.15 -62.24
CA ASP A 58 5.81 19.54 -62.64
C ASP A 58 7.11 19.67 -63.45
N SER A 59 8.12 18.85 -63.14
CA SER A 59 9.41 18.84 -63.87
C SER A 59 9.32 18.20 -65.26
N LEU A 60 8.32 17.33 -65.48
CA LEU A 60 8.19 16.54 -66.71
C LEU A 60 7.24 17.18 -67.73
N GLU A 61 6.09 17.74 -67.33
CA GLU A 61 5.11 18.31 -68.28
C GLU A 61 5.70 19.28 -69.32
N PRO A 62 6.61 20.22 -68.97
CA PRO A 62 7.18 21.14 -69.96
C PRO A 62 8.04 20.46 -71.04
N LYS A 63 8.49 19.23 -70.79
CA LYS A 63 9.39 18.48 -71.67
C LYS A 63 8.63 17.53 -72.62
N LEU A 64 7.35 17.30 -72.38
CA LEU A 64 6.51 16.40 -73.17
C LEU A 64 5.85 17.15 -74.34
N LYS A 65 6.03 16.63 -75.56
CA LYS A 65 5.51 17.25 -76.80
C LYS A 65 4.51 16.36 -77.50
N GLN A 66 4.77 15.06 -77.63
CA GLN A 66 3.91 14.11 -78.36
C GLN A 66 3.29 13.09 -77.41
N PRO A 67 1.95 12.93 -77.37
CA PRO A 67 1.29 11.91 -76.55
C PRO A 67 1.85 10.51 -76.81
N GLY A 68 2.15 9.77 -75.74
CA GLY A 68 2.62 8.38 -75.81
C GLY A 68 4.04 8.18 -76.35
N LYS A 69 4.79 9.25 -76.67
CA LYS A 69 6.21 9.15 -77.08
C LYS A 69 7.10 9.83 -76.05
N LEU A 70 8.08 9.09 -75.53
CA LEU A 70 9.04 9.61 -74.56
C LEU A 70 10.15 10.38 -75.29
N GLU A 71 10.29 11.68 -75.03
CA GLU A 71 11.35 12.50 -75.61
C GLU A 71 12.71 12.23 -74.94
N PRO A 72 13.84 12.29 -75.67
CA PRO A 72 15.18 12.10 -75.09
C PRO A 72 15.52 13.07 -73.92
N MET A 73 14.84 14.22 -73.87
CA MET A 73 14.96 15.18 -72.76
C MET A 73 14.41 14.65 -71.42
N VAL A 74 13.53 13.65 -71.44
CA VAL A 74 13.00 12.98 -70.23
C VAL A 74 14.05 12.04 -69.64
N GLU A 75 14.84 11.36 -70.48
CA GLU A 75 15.97 10.52 -70.05
C GLU A 75 17.08 11.35 -69.39
N GLN A 76 17.22 12.63 -69.73
CA GLN A 76 18.14 13.56 -69.05
C GLN A 76 17.69 13.92 -67.62
N VAL A 77 16.37 13.89 -67.34
CA VAL A 77 15.81 14.17 -66.00
C VAL A 77 15.81 12.92 -65.13
N LEU A 78 15.60 11.76 -65.74
CA LEU A 78 15.53 10.45 -65.10
C LEU A 78 16.50 9.47 -65.80
N PRO A 79 17.82 9.61 -65.59
CA PRO A 79 18.80 8.72 -66.19
C PRO A 79 18.64 7.29 -65.65
N GLY A 80 18.45 6.28 -66.50
CA GLY A 80 18.18 4.90 -66.06
C GLY A 80 16.71 4.45 -66.22
N LEU A 81 15.91 5.22 -66.96
CA LEU A 81 14.63 4.76 -67.51
C LEU A 81 14.85 3.60 -68.49
N CYS A 82 14.12 2.51 -68.27
CA CYS A 82 14.09 1.35 -69.14
C CYS A 82 12.86 1.42 -70.04
N GLN A 83 13.05 1.62 -71.35
CA GLN A 83 11.95 1.57 -72.34
C GLN A 83 11.64 0.12 -72.71
N VAL A 84 10.35 -0.22 -72.86
CA VAL A 84 9.87 -1.60 -73.05
C VAL A 84 10.43 -2.27 -74.33
N ASP A 85 10.77 -1.48 -75.35
CA ASP A 85 11.26 -1.97 -76.65
C ASP A 85 12.80 -2.07 -76.74
N THR A 86 13.53 -1.79 -75.65
CA THR A 86 15.01 -1.86 -75.59
C THR A 86 15.51 -2.81 -74.50
N ALA A 87 16.54 -3.61 -74.80
CA ALA A 87 17.15 -4.52 -73.82
C ALA A 87 17.88 -3.73 -72.71
N CYS A 88 17.27 -3.63 -71.54
CA CYS A 88 17.83 -2.88 -70.42
C CYS A 88 18.91 -3.68 -69.69
N SER A 89 20.13 -3.15 -69.68
CA SER A 89 21.22 -3.63 -68.84
C SER A 89 21.12 -2.95 -67.48
N THR A 90 20.94 -3.74 -66.42
CA THR A 90 20.94 -3.26 -65.03
C THR A 90 22.36 -2.97 -64.57
N ALA A 91 22.97 -1.89 -65.05
CA ALA A 91 24.19 -1.35 -64.46
C ALA A 91 24.48 0.06 -64.99
N SER A 92 24.38 1.06 -64.11
CA SER A 92 25.27 2.21 -64.15
C SER A 92 25.48 2.70 -62.73
N ASP A 93 26.63 2.36 -62.20
CA ASP A 93 27.27 3.01 -61.06
C ASP A 93 27.60 4.46 -61.48
N GLY A 94 27.04 5.47 -60.81
CA GLY A 94 27.28 6.86 -61.22
C GLY A 94 26.32 7.90 -60.65
N ASP A 95 26.77 8.52 -59.56
CA ASP A 95 26.50 9.87 -59.04
C ASP A 95 25.08 10.33 -58.62
N ARG A 96 25.11 11.13 -57.55
CA ARG A 96 24.03 11.56 -56.66
C ARG A 96 22.96 12.43 -57.33
N HIS A 97 22.10 11.83 -58.15
CA HIS A 97 20.86 12.44 -58.64
C HIS A 97 19.61 11.68 -58.15
N ILE A 98 18.41 12.18 -58.46
CA ILE A 98 17.08 11.68 -58.00
C ILE A 98 16.93 10.15 -58.03
N LEU A 99 17.72 9.44 -58.85
CA LEU A 99 17.79 7.98 -58.89
C LEU A 99 18.50 7.27 -57.73
N GLY A 100 19.30 7.94 -56.90
CA GLY A 100 19.83 7.34 -55.67
C GLY A 100 18.71 6.91 -54.71
N ILE A 101 17.58 7.62 -54.74
CA ILE A 101 16.36 7.29 -54.00
C ILE A 101 15.60 6.14 -54.67
N VAL A 102 15.58 6.07 -56.01
CA VAL A 102 14.90 5.00 -56.76
C VAL A 102 15.63 3.66 -56.64
N GLN A 103 16.97 3.67 -56.58
CA GLN A 103 17.76 2.44 -56.46
C GLN A 103 17.87 1.91 -55.02
N ASN A 104 17.94 2.79 -54.00
CA ASN A 104 18.11 2.37 -52.61
C ASN A 104 16.83 2.44 -51.74
N GLY A 105 15.83 3.25 -52.11
CA GLY A 105 14.64 3.51 -51.28
C GLY A 105 13.40 2.65 -51.62
N GLY A 106 13.55 1.64 -52.48
CA GLY A 106 12.44 0.77 -52.88
C GLY A 106 11.34 1.48 -53.67
N TYR A 107 11.67 2.55 -54.39
CA TYR A 107 10.75 3.26 -55.27
C TYR A 107 10.74 2.64 -56.67
N TYR A 108 9.61 2.78 -57.36
CA TYR A 108 9.53 2.54 -58.79
C TYR A 108 8.76 3.67 -59.46
N ILE A 109 9.06 3.89 -60.75
CA ILE A 109 8.38 4.86 -61.60
C ILE A 109 7.93 4.14 -62.87
N ARG A 110 6.72 4.43 -63.34
CA ARG A 110 6.17 3.94 -64.60
C ARG A 110 5.57 5.08 -65.40
N PHE A 111 5.83 5.02 -66.70
CA PHE A 111 5.17 5.83 -67.70
C PHE A 111 4.21 4.94 -68.48
N LEU A 112 2.95 5.35 -68.57
CA LEU A 112 1.91 4.63 -69.30
C LEU A 112 1.31 5.56 -70.35
N ASP A 113 0.93 5.00 -71.49
CA ASP A 113 0.14 5.73 -72.47
C ASP A 113 -1.33 5.92 -71.99
N LEU A 114 -2.13 6.63 -72.78
CA LEU A 114 -3.55 6.84 -72.50
C LEU A 114 -4.38 5.55 -72.52
N SER A 115 -3.88 4.47 -73.11
CA SER A 115 -4.57 3.19 -73.26
C SER A 115 -4.34 2.22 -72.12
N GLY A 116 -3.30 2.42 -71.31
CA GLY A 116 -2.93 1.44 -70.30
C GLY A 116 -1.52 0.90 -70.39
N ARG A 117 -0.84 1.12 -71.52
CA ARG A 117 0.35 0.36 -71.90
C ARG A 117 1.60 1.00 -71.31
N LEU A 118 2.44 0.17 -70.70
CA LEU A 118 3.73 0.59 -70.15
C LEU A 118 4.66 1.04 -71.29
N LEU A 119 5.15 2.27 -71.19
CA LEU A 119 6.10 2.88 -72.12
C LEU A 119 7.54 2.74 -71.59
N ALA A 120 7.73 3.09 -70.32
CA ALA A 120 9.03 3.00 -69.65
C ALA A 120 8.86 2.78 -68.14
N THR A 121 9.87 2.17 -67.52
CA THR A 121 9.91 1.92 -66.07
C THR A 121 11.29 2.22 -65.50
N ALA A 122 11.36 2.65 -64.25
CA ALA A 122 12.59 2.76 -63.47
C ALA A 122 12.40 2.12 -62.09
N GLY A 123 13.45 1.49 -61.56
CA GLY A 123 13.41 0.79 -60.26
C GLY A 123 12.74 -0.59 -60.29
N ALA A 124 12.62 -1.22 -59.11
CA ALA A 124 12.03 -2.55 -58.92
C ALA A 124 10.50 -2.51 -59.03
N SER A 125 10.02 -2.52 -60.27
CA SER A 125 8.62 -2.31 -60.61
C SER A 125 7.77 -3.58 -60.46
N PRO A 126 6.63 -3.56 -59.75
CA PRO A 126 5.83 -4.76 -59.46
C PRO A 126 5.10 -5.27 -60.71
N ALA A 127 5.48 -6.40 -61.30
CA ALA A 127 5.00 -6.91 -62.60
C ALA A 127 3.48 -7.16 -62.72
N GLN A 128 2.70 -6.07 -62.78
CA GLN A 128 1.26 -6.02 -63.06
C GLN A 128 1.04 -5.33 -64.41
N SER A 129 0.15 -5.90 -65.20
CA SER A 129 0.06 -5.65 -66.64
C SER A 129 -1.06 -4.71 -67.09
N ASN A 130 -1.96 -4.21 -66.22
CA ASN A 130 -3.06 -3.34 -66.66
C ASN A 130 -3.42 -2.25 -65.65
N LEU A 131 -3.73 -1.07 -66.16
CA LEU A 131 -4.36 0.04 -65.44
C LEU A 131 -5.73 -0.40 -64.90
N PRO A 132 -6.03 -0.22 -63.59
CA PRO A 132 -7.40 -0.40 -63.13
C PRO A 132 -8.28 0.64 -63.83
N GLY A 133 -9.44 0.23 -64.35
CA GLY A 133 -10.37 1.10 -65.10
C GLY A 133 -10.90 2.33 -64.32
N ASN A 134 -10.50 2.48 -63.05
CA ASN A 134 -10.66 3.69 -62.25
C ASN A 134 -9.29 4.09 -61.68
N ILE A 135 -8.71 5.17 -62.20
CA ILE A 135 -7.39 5.66 -61.79
C ILE A 135 -7.58 6.47 -60.50
N GLN A 136 -7.37 5.81 -59.36
CA GLN A 136 -7.30 6.49 -58.08
C GLN A 136 -5.96 7.24 -57.97
N THR A 137 -6.00 8.44 -57.39
CA THR A 137 -4.81 9.26 -57.13
C THR A 137 -3.78 8.52 -56.30
N TRP A 138 -4.23 7.69 -55.35
CA TRP A 138 -3.40 6.79 -54.56
C TRP A 138 -4.05 5.41 -54.42
N GLN A 139 -3.25 4.35 -54.34
CA GLN A 139 -3.71 2.98 -54.08
C GLN A 139 -2.59 2.12 -53.48
N VAL A 140 -2.97 1.07 -52.74
CA VAL A 140 -2.02 0.05 -52.26
C VAL A 140 -2.10 -1.16 -53.17
N ILE A 141 -1.01 -1.46 -53.86
CA ILE A 141 -0.91 -2.63 -54.74
C ILE A 141 -0.05 -3.72 -54.11
N ARG A 142 -0.15 -4.93 -54.63
CA ARG A 142 0.70 -6.06 -54.23
C ARG A 142 1.40 -6.67 -55.43
N ASP A 143 2.66 -7.02 -55.29
CA ASP A 143 3.36 -7.79 -56.31
C ASP A 143 3.03 -9.30 -56.24
N ARG A 144 3.70 -10.08 -57.09
CA ARG A 144 3.52 -11.54 -57.15
C ARG A 144 3.98 -12.25 -55.88
N GLU A 145 4.87 -11.63 -55.12
CA GLU A 145 5.38 -12.12 -53.82
C GLU A 145 4.54 -11.59 -52.65
N SER A 146 3.38 -10.96 -52.92
CA SER A 146 2.50 -10.32 -51.94
C SER A 146 3.11 -9.15 -51.17
N GLN A 147 4.24 -8.59 -51.63
CA GLN A 147 4.80 -7.36 -51.06
C GLN A 147 3.91 -6.18 -51.40
N ARG A 148 3.65 -5.33 -50.41
CA ARG A 148 2.76 -4.17 -50.57
C ARG A 148 3.53 -2.96 -51.05
N TYR A 149 2.95 -2.20 -51.96
CA TYR A 149 3.47 -0.92 -52.42
C TYR A 149 2.38 0.13 -52.29
N HIS A 150 2.76 1.31 -51.80
CA HIS A 150 1.92 2.50 -51.86
C HIS A 150 2.22 3.21 -53.18
N GLN A 151 1.20 3.45 -54.02
CA GLN A 151 1.34 3.99 -55.37
C GLN A 151 0.50 5.24 -55.53
N TYR A 152 1.09 6.31 -56.09
CA TYR A 152 0.38 7.46 -56.62
C TYR A 152 0.31 7.39 -58.15
N SER A 153 -0.81 7.85 -58.71
CA SER A 153 -1.03 7.92 -60.16
C SER A 153 -1.44 9.33 -60.55
N LEU A 154 -0.65 9.97 -61.41
CA LEU A 154 -0.88 11.32 -61.91
C LEU A 154 -1.01 11.30 -63.44
N THR A 155 -1.91 12.12 -63.98
CA THR A 155 -2.04 12.29 -65.44
C THR A 155 -1.06 13.35 -65.91
N LEU A 156 -0.18 13.01 -66.85
CA LEU A 156 0.75 13.94 -67.49
C LEU A 156 0.09 14.63 -68.67
N LYS A 157 0.41 15.91 -68.88
CA LYS A 157 0.01 16.68 -70.06
C LYS A 157 1.22 17.09 -70.90
N THR A 158 0.99 17.34 -72.18
CA THR A 158 1.96 17.97 -73.07
C THR A 158 2.15 19.45 -72.71
N SER A 159 3.23 20.06 -73.18
CA SER A 159 3.44 21.52 -73.13
C SER A 159 2.29 22.37 -73.70
N THR A 160 1.40 21.77 -74.50
CA THR A 160 0.19 22.39 -75.06
C THR A 160 -1.09 22.10 -74.27
N GLY A 161 -1.00 21.37 -73.15
CA GLY A 161 -2.11 21.04 -72.26
C GLY A 161 -2.93 19.80 -72.66
N GLN A 162 -2.52 19.06 -73.70
CA GLN A 162 -3.20 17.82 -74.11
C GLN A 162 -2.79 16.65 -73.22
N PRO A 163 -3.68 15.68 -72.92
CA PRO A 163 -3.31 14.52 -72.11
C PRO A 163 -2.24 13.68 -72.84
N TRP A 164 -1.10 13.45 -72.16
CA TRP A 164 0.03 12.70 -72.71
C TRP A 164 -0.02 11.22 -72.32
N GLY A 165 -0.37 10.94 -71.06
CA GLY A 165 -0.32 9.60 -70.46
C GLY A 165 -0.39 9.66 -68.93
N TYR A 166 -0.01 8.58 -68.25
CA TYR A 166 0.00 8.50 -66.78
C TYR A 166 1.41 8.27 -66.25
N LEU A 167 1.73 8.99 -65.18
CA LEU A 167 2.90 8.79 -64.34
C LEU A 167 2.46 8.04 -63.08
N GLN A 168 2.98 6.83 -62.87
CA GLN A 168 2.79 6.11 -61.61
C GLN A 168 4.11 6.06 -60.86
N ILE A 169 4.07 6.45 -59.59
CA ILE A 169 5.22 6.39 -58.69
C ILE A 169 4.77 5.63 -57.46
N GLY A 170 5.54 4.64 -57.04
CA GLY A 170 5.23 3.89 -55.83
C GLY A 170 6.46 3.55 -55.02
N ARG A 171 6.24 3.27 -53.73
CA ARG A 171 7.28 2.84 -52.78
C ARG A 171 6.87 1.52 -52.13
N SER A 172 7.83 0.62 -51.94
CA SER A 172 7.64 -0.59 -51.14
C SER A 172 7.34 -0.25 -49.68
N LEU A 173 6.30 -0.88 -49.12
CA LEU A 173 5.97 -0.81 -47.70
C LEU A 173 6.71 -1.86 -46.87
N ARG A 174 7.73 -2.54 -47.42
CA ARG A 174 8.49 -3.57 -46.72
C ARG A 174 9.14 -3.05 -45.44
N GLU A 175 9.82 -1.91 -45.50
CA GLU A 175 10.43 -1.29 -44.32
C GLU A 175 9.36 -0.95 -43.26
N TYR A 176 8.22 -0.40 -43.68
CA TYR A 176 7.09 -0.10 -42.80
C TYR A 176 6.53 -1.37 -42.12
N ASP A 177 6.39 -2.45 -42.89
CA ASP A 177 5.87 -3.73 -42.41
C ASP A 177 6.85 -4.43 -41.46
N GLU A 178 8.15 -4.38 -41.74
CA GLU A 178 9.20 -4.93 -40.87
C GLU A 178 9.28 -4.19 -39.52
N HIS A 179 9.23 -2.85 -39.53
CA HIS A 179 9.21 -2.05 -38.29
C HIS A 179 7.98 -2.34 -37.42
N LEU A 180 6.79 -2.43 -38.04
CA LEU A 180 5.56 -2.77 -37.31
C LEU A 180 5.54 -4.22 -36.83
N ALA A 181 6.16 -5.16 -37.54
CA ALA A 181 6.27 -6.55 -37.12
C ALA A 181 7.11 -6.69 -35.84
N MET A 182 8.25 -6.00 -35.76
CA MET A 182 9.08 -5.98 -34.54
C MET A 182 8.30 -5.40 -33.35
N LEU A 183 7.60 -4.27 -33.53
CA LEU A 183 6.76 -3.67 -32.49
C LEU A 183 5.64 -4.63 -32.05
N ARG A 184 5.01 -5.35 -32.99
CA ARG A 184 3.97 -6.33 -32.68
C ARG A 184 4.51 -7.46 -31.80
N ILE A 185 5.70 -7.98 -32.09
CA ILE A 185 6.34 -9.02 -31.28
C ILE A 185 6.64 -8.49 -29.87
N LEU A 186 7.19 -7.28 -29.77
CA LEU A 186 7.47 -6.65 -28.48
C LEU A 186 6.19 -6.50 -27.63
N PHE A 187 5.07 -6.11 -28.24
CA PHE A 187 3.80 -6.02 -27.51
C PHE A 187 3.22 -7.41 -27.19
N LEU A 188 3.32 -8.38 -28.09
CA LEU A 188 2.75 -9.73 -27.88
C LEU A 188 3.39 -10.44 -26.69
N PHE A 189 4.70 -10.27 -26.47
CA PHE A 189 5.43 -10.93 -25.39
C PHE A 189 5.76 -10.00 -24.21
N GLY A 190 6.09 -8.75 -24.49
CA GLY A 190 6.45 -7.76 -23.47
C GLY A 190 5.28 -7.39 -22.58
N PHE A 191 4.08 -7.15 -23.15
CA PHE A 191 2.91 -6.79 -22.35
C PHE A 191 2.50 -7.91 -21.36
N PRO A 192 2.35 -9.19 -21.77
CA PRO A 192 2.09 -10.27 -20.82
C PRO A 192 3.20 -10.42 -19.76
N GLY A 193 4.47 -10.26 -20.16
CA GLY A 193 5.59 -10.30 -19.23
C GLY A 193 5.49 -9.23 -18.14
N VAL A 194 5.21 -7.99 -18.51
CA VAL A 194 5.03 -6.87 -17.57
C VAL A 194 3.82 -7.11 -16.66
N VAL A 195 2.67 -7.55 -17.22
CA VAL A 195 1.47 -7.87 -16.44
C VAL A 195 1.75 -8.98 -15.42
N LEU A 196 2.50 -10.01 -15.79
CA LEU A 196 2.88 -11.10 -14.87
C LEU A 196 3.75 -10.58 -13.72
N ILE A 197 4.76 -9.75 -14.00
CA ILE A 197 5.61 -9.14 -12.98
C ILE A 197 4.76 -8.30 -12.01
N ILE A 198 3.85 -7.48 -12.54
CA ILE A 198 2.93 -6.68 -11.73
C ILE A 198 2.03 -7.56 -10.87
N ALA A 199 1.51 -8.67 -11.40
CA ALA A 199 0.66 -9.59 -10.64
C ALA A 199 1.42 -10.24 -9.47
N ILE A 200 2.67 -10.67 -9.69
CA ILE A 200 3.53 -11.23 -8.64
C ILE A 200 3.85 -10.16 -7.58
N ALA A 201 4.25 -8.97 -7.99
CA ALA A 201 4.55 -7.86 -7.08
C ALA A 201 3.31 -7.46 -6.25
N SER A 202 2.14 -7.36 -6.90
CA SER A 202 0.86 -7.06 -6.25
C SER A 202 0.48 -8.13 -5.22
N TRP A 203 0.66 -9.41 -5.57
CA TRP A 203 0.42 -10.52 -4.65
C TRP A 203 1.32 -10.46 -3.41
N TRP A 204 2.60 -10.14 -3.60
CA TRP A 204 3.57 -10.00 -2.52
C TRP A 204 3.22 -8.82 -1.59
N LEU A 205 2.98 -7.64 -2.17
CA LEU A 205 2.66 -6.41 -1.43
C LEU A 205 1.34 -6.54 -0.65
N ALA A 206 0.31 -7.16 -1.24
CA ALA A 206 -0.95 -7.44 -0.55
C ALA A 206 -0.75 -8.35 0.67
N GLY A 207 0.23 -9.26 0.62
CA GLY A 207 0.60 -10.08 1.78
C GLY A 207 1.19 -9.27 2.93
N LEU A 208 2.10 -8.34 2.62
CA LEU A 208 2.72 -7.45 3.61
C LEU A 208 1.69 -6.52 4.26
N ALA A 209 0.81 -5.90 3.46
CA ALA A 209 -0.21 -4.99 3.94
C ALA A 209 -1.23 -5.66 4.89
N MET A 210 -1.52 -6.95 4.66
CA MET A 210 -2.55 -7.66 5.41
C MET A 210 -2.04 -8.37 6.67
N LYS A 211 -0.72 -8.58 6.82
CA LYS A 211 -0.11 -9.17 8.02
C LYS A 211 -0.49 -8.45 9.34
N PRO A 212 -0.36 -7.11 9.47
CA PRO A 212 -0.73 -6.43 10.72
C PRO A 212 -2.22 -6.54 11.05
N VAL A 213 -3.08 -6.58 10.03
CA VAL A 213 -4.53 -6.76 10.19
C VAL A 213 -4.83 -8.14 10.76
N TYR A 214 -4.15 -9.17 10.25
CA TYR A 214 -4.26 -10.53 10.77
C TYR A 214 -3.82 -10.64 12.22
N ASP A 215 -2.65 -10.10 12.55
CA ASP A 215 -2.11 -10.13 13.92
C ASP A 215 -3.02 -9.37 14.90
N SER A 216 -3.64 -8.27 14.46
CA SER A 216 -4.63 -7.54 15.25
C SER A 216 -5.92 -8.35 15.46
N TYR A 217 -6.44 -8.98 14.40
CA TYR A 217 -7.67 -9.77 14.46
C TYR A 217 -7.49 -11.01 15.34
N ALA A 218 -6.38 -11.73 15.20
CA ALA A 218 -6.05 -12.88 16.03
C ALA A 218 -5.96 -12.50 17.52
N ARG A 219 -5.28 -11.40 17.84
CA ARG A 219 -5.20 -10.87 19.22
C ARG A 219 -6.57 -10.48 19.78
N MET A 220 -7.45 -9.93 18.95
CA MET A 220 -8.82 -9.60 19.36
C MET A 220 -9.64 -10.85 19.65
N GLN A 221 -9.58 -11.87 18.77
CA GLN A 221 -10.26 -13.14 19.00
C GLN A 221 -9.79 -13.82 20.29
N GLN A 222 -8.47 -13.87 20.51
CA GLN A 222 -7.89 -14.42 21.73
C GLN A 222 -8.36 -13.65 22.95
N PHE A 223 -8.34 -12.31 22.92
CA PHE A 223 -8.85 -11.48 24.01
C PHE A 223 -10.33 -11.76 24.33
N THR A 224 -11.19 -11.90 23.31
CA THR A 224 -12.61 -12.21 23.51
C THR A 224 -12.80 -13.62 24.09
N ALA A 225 -12.02 -14.59 23.63
CA ALA A 225 -12.07 -15.95 24.16
C ALA A 225 -11.63 -16.02 25.62
N ASP A 226 -10.50 -15.38 25.95
CA ASP A 226 -9.95 -15.35 27.31
C ASP A 226 -10.90 -14.63 28.27
N ALA A 227 -11.46 -13.48 27.85
CA ALA A 227 -12.47 -12.75 28.62
C ALA A 227 -13.72 -13.59 28.89
N ALA A 228 -14.22 -14.33 27.88
CA ALA A 228 -15.37 -15.20 28.04
C ALA A 228 -15.11 -16.35 29.03
N HIS A 229 -13.88 -16.89 29.02
CA HIS A 229 -13.48 -17.92 29.98
C HIS A 229 -13.41 -17.38 31.41
N GLU A 230 -12.76 -16.24 31.63
CA GLU A 230 -12.61 -15.67 32.97
C GLU A 230 -13.92 -15.11 33.54
N LEU A 231 -14.87 -14.69 32.69
CA LEU A 231 -16.23 -14.32 33.12
C LEU A 231 -17.09 -15.55 33.50
N ARG A 232 -16.89 -16.70 32.85
CA ARG A 232 -17.70 -17.90 33.09
C ARG A 232 -17.54 -18.43 34.52
N THR A 233 -16.33 -18.38 35.06
CA THR A 233 -16.02 -18.90 36.40
C THR A 233 -16.80 -18.19 37.53
N PRO A 234 -16.71 -16.86 37.71
CA PRO A 234 -17.46 -16.16 38.76
C PRO A 234 -18.97 -16.29 38.56
N ILE A 235 -19.47 -16.31 37.31
CA ILE A 235 -20.89 -16.53 37.02
C ILE A 235 -21.33 -17.94 37.47
N ALA A 236 -20.53 -18.97 37.20
CA ALA A 236 -20.82 -20.33 37.65
C ALA A 236 -20.81 -20.44 39.18
N THR A 237 -19.86 -19.79 39.86
CA THR A 237 -19.80 -19.75 41.32
C THR A 237 -20.99 -19.00 41.93
N LEU A 238 -21.37 -17.85 41.38
CA LEU A 238 -22.58 -17.12 41.78
C LEU A 238 -23.82 -18.02 41.66
N ARG A 239 -23.98 -18.68 40.50
CA ARG A 239 -25.11 -19.58 40.27
C ARG A 239 -25.16 -20.73 41.26
N ALA A 240 -24.05 -21.44 41.48
CA ALA A 240 -23.98 -22.54 42.43
C ALA A 240 -24.27 -22.09 43.88
N THR A 241 -23.82 -20.88 44.25
CA THR A 241 -24.09 -20.30 45.59
C THR A 241 -25.56 -19.98 45.76
N VAL A 242 -26.22 -19.44 44.72
CA VAL A 242 -27.67 -19.20 44.72
C VAL A 242 -28.47 -20.50 44.77
N GLU A 243 -28.10 -21.50 43.96
CA GLU A 243 -28.74 -22.84 43.97
C GLU A 243 -28.62 -23.49 45.37
N THR A 244 -27.44 -23.41 46.00
CA THR A 244 -27.23 -23.92 47.37
C THR A 244 -28.11 -23.20 48.40
N ALA A 245 -28.26 -21.89 48.25
CA ALA A 245 -29.13 -21.07 49.12
C ALA A 245 -30.63 -21.35 48.92
N GLN A 246 -31.02 -21.88 47.76
CA GLN A 246 -32.41 -22.24 47.46
C GLN A 246 -32.76 -23.65 47.93
N ASP A 247 -31.83 -24.61 47.80
CA ASP A 247 -32.06 -26.03 48.14
C ASP A 247 -31.93 -26.31 49.65
N SER A 248 -31.16 -25.51 50.37
CA SER A 248 -30.98 -25.68 51.81
C SER A 248 -32.12 -24.95 52.54
N GLN A 249 -33.06 -25.67 53.16
CA GLN A 249 -33.96 -25.07 54.17
C GLN A 249 -34.19 -26.05 55.33
N PRO A 250 -34.11 -25.59 56.59
CA PRO A 250 -33.79 -24.22 57.04
C PRO A 250 -32.28 -23.95 57.11
N ILE A 251 -31.82 -22.80 56.58
CA ILE A 251 -30.42 -22.31 56.68
C ILE A 251 -30.29 -21.49 57.95
N SER A 252 -29.16 -21.62 58.67
CA SER A 252 -28.87 -20.74 59.80
C SER A 252 -28.59 -19.29 59.34
N GLU A 253 -28.78 -18.32 60.24
CA GLU A 253 -28.45 -16.91 59.96
C GLU A 253 -26.96 -16.74 59.61
N GLN A 254 -26.09 -17.51 60.25
CA GLN A 254 -24.64 -17.46 60.02
C GLN A 254 -24.23 -18.02 58.65
N GLU A 255 -24.86 -19.10 58.19
CA GLU A 255 -24.67 -19.61 56.83
C GLU A 255 -25.23 -18.65 55.78
N THR A 256 -26.34 -17.98 56.06
CA THR A 256 -26.91 -16.94 55.18
C THR A 256 -25.93 -15.77 55.00
N GLN A 257 -25.36 -15.27 56.10
CA GLN A 257 -24.33 -14.22 56.06
C GLN A 257 -23.09 -14.67 55.27
N ASN A 258 -22.66 -15.92 55.44
CA ASN A 258 -21.55 -16.48 54.67
C ASN A 258 -21.85 -16.54 53.17
N LEU A 259 -23.03 -17.01 52.77
CA LEU A 259 -23.46 -17.06 51.36
C LEU A 259 -23.55 -15.66 50.75
N LEU A 260 -24.15 -14.68 51.45
CA LEU A 260 -24.20 -13.29 51.02
C LEU A 260 -22.81 -12.68 50.87
N SER A 261 -21.88 -12.99 51.79
CA SER A 261 -20.48 -12.54 51.68
C SER A 261 -19.77 -13.12 50.45
N ILE A 262 -20.09 -14.35 50.06
CA ILE A 262 -19.54 -14.99 48.85
C ILE A 262 -20.11 -14.31 47.61
N LEU A 263 -21.43 -14.10 47.57
CA LEU A 263 -22.11 -13.41 46.46
C LEU A 263 -21.54 -12.00 46.26
N ASN A 264 -21.40 -11.22 47.33
CA ASN A 264 -20.87 -9.85 47.24
C ASN A 264 -19.43 -9.85 46.69
N ARG A 265 -18.55 -10.71 47.23
CA ARG A 265 -17.16 -10.85 46.75
C ARG A 265 -17.07 -11.25 45.27
N GLN A 266 -17.94 -12.15 44.80
CA GLN A 266 -17.95 -12.54 43.38
C GLN A 266 -18.52 -11.43 42.48
N SER A 267 -19.51 -10.67 42.95
CA SER A 267 -20.06 -9.50 42.25
C SER A 267 -18.99 -8.41 42.07
N ASP A 268 -18.30 -8.06 43.16
CA ASP A 268 -17.20 -7.08 43.12
C ASP A 268 -16.08 -7.52 42.18
N ARG A 269 -15.72 -8.81 42.22
CA ARG A 269 -14.73 -9.39 41.31
C ARG A 269 -15.16 -9.29 39.85
N LEU A 270 -16.42 -9.56 39.54
CA LEU A 270 -16.95 -9.47 38.18
C LEU A 270 -16.98 -8.00 37.69
N ALA A 271 -17.40 -7.07 38.55
CA ALA A 271 -17.39 -5.64 38.25
C ALA A 271 -15.97 -5.15 37.95
N GLN A 272 -14.99 -5.53 38.78
CA GLN A 272 -13.58 -5.17 38.57
C GLN A 272 -13.04 -5.75 37.26
N LEU A 273 -13.36 -7.02 36.95
CA LEU A 273 -12.93 -7.67 35.71
C LEU A 273 -13.51 -6.96 34.49
N VAL A 274 -14.81 -6.60 34.50
CA VAL A 274 -15.42 -5.83 33.42
C VAL A 274 -14.73 -4.47 33.25
N GLN A 275 -14.44 -3.78 34.36
CA GLN A 275 -13.75 -2.49 34.33
C GLN A 275 -12.32 -2.60 33.79
N ASP A 276 -11.58 -3.66 34.16
CA ASP A 276 -10.26 -4.02 33.63
C ASP A 276 -10.31 -4.25 32.11
N LEU A 277 -11.30 -5.02 31.62
CA LEU A 277 -11.47 -5.30 30.19
C LEU A 277 -11.81 -4.05 29.39
N LEU A 278 -12.73 -3.21 29.90
CA LEU A 278 -13.09 -1.95 29.25
C LEU A 278 -11.91 -1.00 29.17
N LEU A 279 -11.09 -0.92 30.22
CA LEU A 279 -9.87 -0.12 30.22
C LEU A 279 -8.90 -0.59 29.13
N LEU A 280 -8.57 -1.89 29.10
CA LEU A 280 -7.66 -2.47 28.12
C LEU A 280 -8.16 -2.32 26.68
N SER A 281 -9.48 -2.40 26.46
CA SER A 281 -10.09 -2.17 25.15
C SER A 281 -9.89 -0.74 24.67
N ARG A 282 -10.14 0.25 25.54
CA ARG A 282 -10.00 1.68 25.22
C ARG A 282 -8.54 2.09 25.01
N MET A 283 -7.60 1.55 25.79
CA MET A 283 -6.17 1.86 25.66
C MET A 283 -5.56 1.40 24.32
N ASN A 284 -6.08 0.33 23.70
CA ASN A 284 -5.63 -0.08 22.37
C ASN A 284 -5.96 0.93 21.27
N GLN A 285 -6.92 1.83 21.48
CA GLN A 285 -7.37 2.77 20.46
C GLN A 285 -6.56 4.09 20.44
N LYS A 286 -5.54 4.27 21.30
CA LYS A 286 -4.85 5.56 21.55
C LYS A 286 -5.77 6.73 21.93
N THR A 287 -7.06 6.48 22.10
CA THR A 287 -8.10 7.49 22.35
C THR A 287 -8.31 7.69 23.85
N LEU A 288 -7.28 8.03 24.62
CA LEU A 288 -7.47 8.35 26.05
C LEU A 288 -6.49 9.40 26.56
N PHE A 289 -6.82 10.66 26.31
CA PHE A 289 -6.42 11.77 27.17
C PHE A 289 -7.65 12.63 27.40
N SER A 290 -8.60 12.11 28.17
CA SER A 290 -9.78 12.92 28.51
C SER A 290 -9.44 14.03 29.51
N GLN A 291 -8.38 13.86 30.33
CA GLN A 291 -7.97 14.79 31.38
C GLN A 291 -6.47 14.67 31.69
N THR A 292 -5.60 15.13 30.78
CA THR A 292 -4.17 15.24 31.10
C THR A 292 -3.90 16.46 31.97
N ARG A 293 -3.31 16.24 33.15
CA ARG A 293 -2.85 17.28 34.07
C ARG A 293 -1.44 16.98 34.57
N LEU A 294 -0.81 17.98 35.18
CA LEU A 294 0.42 17.78 35.95
C LEU A 294 0.09 17.00 37.22
N CYS A 295 0.69 15.83 37.40
CA CYS A 295 0.53 14.96 38.57
C CYS A 295 1.84 14.92 39.36
N CYS A 296 1.79 15.18 40.67
CA CYS A 296 2.93 15.05 41.57
C CYS A 296 3.14 13.56 41.93
N LEU A 297 4.27 12.97 41.53
CA LEU A 297 4.55 11.56 41.82
C LEU A 297 4.91 11.32 43.28
N ASN A 298 5.50 12.30 43.96
CA ASN A 298 5.88 12.20 45.36
C ASN A 298 4.65 11.97 46.25
N ASP A 299 3.64 12.82 46.08
CA ASP A 299 2.39 12.75 46.84
C ASP A 299 1.65 11.46 46.50
N LEU A 300 1.44 11.19 45.20
CA LEU A 300 0.75 10.00 44.70
C LEU A 300 1.33 8.69 45.27
N ILE A 301 2.66 8.52 45.25
CA ILE A 301 3.30 7.30 45.73
C ILE A 301 3.23 7.22 47.26
N SER A 302 3.36 8.35 47.96
CA SER A 302 3.31 8.37 49.43
C SER A 302 1.92 8.00 49.93
N ASP A 303 0.89 8.65 49.39
CA ASP A 303 -0.52 8.41 49.71
C ASP A 303 -0.88 6.94 49.41
N LEU A 304 -0.46 6.42 48.24
CA LEU A 304 -0.75 5.04 47.87
C LEU A 304 -0.06 4.02 48.77
N VAL A 305 1.18 4.27 49.20
CA VAL A 305 1.89 3.38 50.12
C VAL A 305 1.25 3.42 51.51
N GLU A 306 0.82 4.60 51.97
CA GLU A 306 0.09 4.77 53.22
C GLU A 306 -1.23 3.99 53.19
N ASP A 307 -2.06 4.18 52.16
CA ASP A 307 -3.33 3.47 51.96
C ASP A 307 -3.13 1.95 51.96
N LEU A 308 -2.17 1.44 51.19
CA LEU A 308 -1.90 0.00 51.11
C LEU A 308 -1.28 -0.56 52.39
N SER A 309 -0.55 0.25 53.16
CA SER A 309 -0.01 -0.16 54.45
C SER A 309 -1.13 -0.43 55.47
N THR A 310 -2.22 0.35 55.44
CA THR A 310 -3.38 0.14 56.32
C THR A 310 -4.13 -1.16 56.00
N LEU A 311 -4.26 -1.49 54.72
CA LEU A 311 -4.87 -2.74 54.27
C LEU A 311 -3.98 -3.96 54.58
N ASN A 312 -2.66 -3.75 54.68
CA ASN A 312 -1.68 -4.78 54.96
C ASN A 312 -1.46 -5.04 56.45
N ILE A 313 -2.18 -4.36 57.37
CA ILE A 313 -2.05 -4.57 58.82
C ILE A 313 -2.32 -6.03 59.24
N ALA A 314 -3.11 -6.77 58.44
CA ALA A 314 -3.40 -8.18 58.67
C ALA A 314 -2.31 -9.15 58.17
N ALA A 315 -1.27 -8.67 57.45
CA ALA A 315 -0.21 -9.49 56.88
C ALA A 315 1.19 -9.00 57.34
N PRO A 316 2.11 -9.90 57.73
CA PRO A 316 3.40 -9.52 58.33
C PRO A 316 4.45 -9.13 57.28
N ILE A 317 4.11 -8.30 56.31
CA ILE A 317 5.02 -7.84 55.24
C ILE A 317 5.37 -6.37 55.50
N GLN A 318 6.67 -6.05 55.51
CA GLN A 318 7.13 -4.67 55.69
C GLN A 318 7.02 -3.89 54.38
N LEU A 319 6.05 -2.98 54.27
CA LEU A 319 5.92 -2.05 53.15
C LEU A 319 6.57 -0.70 53.52
N SER A 320 7.45 -0.18 52.67
CA SER A 320 8.12 1.11 52.90
C SER A 320 8.31 1.90 51.59
N VAL A 321 8.39 3.23 51.73
CA VAL A 321 8.66 4.16 50.63
C VAL A 321 10.00 4.88 50.85
N GLN A 322 10.77 5.07 49.78
CA GLN A 322 12.03 5.79 49.77
C GLN A 322 12.02 6.82 48.63
N ILE A 323 11.78 8.09 48.98
CA ILE A 323 11.84 9.21 48.04
C ILE A 323 13.27 9.76 48.04
N ARG A 324 14.01 9.54 46.96
CA ARG A 324 15.42 9.91 46.81
C ARG A 324 15.60 11.07 45.83
N VAL A 325 14.79 12.11 46.02
CA VAL A 325 14.82 13.33 45.20
C VAL A 325 14.70 14.56 46.09
N SER A 326 15.41 15.62 45.73
CA SER A 326 15.39 16.91 46.45
C SER A 326 14.22 17.80 46.05
N GLU A 327 13.62 17.56 44.88
CA GLU A 327 12.51 18.33 44.31
C GLU A 327 11.34 17.40 43.99
N GLN A 328 10.12 17.95 43.99
CA GLN A 328 8.92 17.21 43.58
C GLN A 328 8.96 16.90 42.07
N LEU A 329 8.63 15.66 41.73
CA LEU A 329 8.62 15.17 40.36
C LEU A 329 7.20 15.23 39.78
N TYR A 330 7.06 15.88 38.63
CA TYR A 330 5.78 15.99 37.94
C TYR A 330 5.78 15.23 36.61
N VAL A 331 4.65 14.59 36.30
CA VAL A 331 4.39 13.95 35.01
C VAL A 331 3.07 14.43 34.44
N MET A 332 2.97 14.50 33.11
CA MET A 332 1.68 14.77 32.45
C MET A 332 0.88 13.49 32.34
N GLY A 333 -0.32 13.46 32.93
CA GLY A 333 -1.12 12.24 32.94
C GLY A 333 -2.51 12.35 33.53
N ASP A 334 -3.15 11.19 33.60
CA ASP A 334 -4.36 10.96 34.37
C ASP A 334 -3.97 10.35 35.72
N GLU A 335 -4.16 11.11 36.79
CA GLU A 335 -3.80 10.70 38.15
C GLU A 335 -4.42 9.35 38.55
N ASN A 336 -5.69 9.10 38.21
CA ASN A 336 -6.36 7.85 38.57
C ASN A 336 -5.73 6.65 37.85
N GLN A 337 -5.24 6.85 36.62
CA GLN A 337 -4.52 5.81 35.90
C GLN A 337 -3.16 5.56 36.52
N LEU A 338 -2.42 6.61 36.89
CA LEU A 338 -1.13 6.47 37.57
C LEU A 338 -1.28 5.76 38.92
N ILE A 339 -2.29 6.10 39.72
CA ILE A 339 -2.63 5.39 40.96
C ILE A 339 -2.86 3.90 40.67
N ARG A 340 -3.65 3.57 39.64
CA ARG A 340 -3.93 2.17 39.26
C ARG A 340 -2.71 1.43 38.73
N LEU A 341 -1.80 2.10 38.02
CA LEU A 341 -0.52 1.55 37.57
C LEU A 341 0.29 1.08 38.78
N PHE A 342 0.54 2.00 39.73
CA PHE A 342 1.38 1.70 40.88
C PHE A 342 0.69 0.74 41.85
N SER A 343 -0.63 0.84 42.04
CA SER A 343 -1.35 -0.09 42.92
C SER A 343 -1.28 -1.51 42.40
N ASN A 344 -1.41 -1.74 41.08
CA ASN A 344 -1.23 -3.06 40.47
C ASN A 344 0.17 -3.64 40.72
N LEU A 345 1.22 -2.82 40.71
CA LEU A 345 2.59 -3.28 40.94
C LEU A 345 2.84 -3.58 42.43
N ILE A 346 2.41 -2.68 43.32
CA ILE A 346 2.60 -2.83 44.77
C ILE A 346 1.75 -3.98 45.32
N THR A 347 0.49 -4.11 44.90
CA THR A 347 -0.37 -5.23 45.32
C THR A 347 0.18 -6.56 44.84
N ASN A 348 0.75 -6.64 43.62
CA ASN A 348 1.45 -7.85 43.18
C ASN A 348 2.68 -8.14 44.06
N ALA A 349 3.49 -7.14 44.39
CA ALA A 349 4.63 -7.30 45.28
C ALA A 349 4.21 -7.83 46.66
N LEU A 350 3.17 -7.26 47.26
CA LEU A 350 2.61 -7.74 48.54
C LEU A 350 2.07 -9.16 48.42
N HIS A 351 1.32 -9.46 47.36
CA HIS A 351 0.65 -10.74 47.17
C HIS A 351 1.63 -11.92 47.00
N TYR A 352 2.77 -11.68 46.36
CA TYR A 352 3.77 -12.71 46.06
C TYR A 352 4.98 -12.71 47.00
N THR A 353 4.93 -11.86 48.04
CA THR A 353 5.92 -11.85 49.12
C THR A 353 5.45 -12.72 50.29
N PRO A 354 6.23 -13.73 50.71
CA PRO A 354 5.91 -14.52 51.89
C PRO A 354 5.84 -13.66 53.17
N PRO A 355 5.07 -14.11 54.18
CA PRO A 355 5.10 -13.53 55.53
C PRO A 355 6.52 -13.28 56.05
N GLY A 356 6.79 -12.11 56.61
CA GLY A 356 8.11 -11.69 57.10
C GLY A 356 9.04 -11.09 56.04
N GLY A 357 8.61 -11.02 54.77
CA GLY A 357 9.34 -10.33 53.72
C GLY A 357 9.14 -8.81 53.72
N GLN A 358 9.75 -8.14 52.73
CA GLN A 358 9.68 -6.69 52.57
C GLN A 358 9.34 -6.29 51.12
N VAL A 359 8.65 -5.16 50.99
CA VAL A 359 8.38 -4.45 49.75
C VAL A 359 8.84 -3.01 49.90
N ILE A 360 9.73 -2.55 49.02
CA ILE A 360 10.31 -1.21 49.04
C ILE A 360 9.95 -0.50 47.74
N VAL A 361 9.26 0.63 47.86
CA VAL A 361 8.94 1.52 46.73
C VAL A 361 9.93 2.68 46.73
N THR A 362 10.76 2.79 45.69
CA THR A 362 11.76 3.85 45.56
C THR A 362 11.37 4.80 44.44
N LEU A 363 11.42 6.12 44.70
CA LEU A 363 11.26 7.16 43.69
C LEU A 363 12.59 7.91 43.51
N GLU A 364 13.13 7.85 42.30
CA GLU A 364 14.38 8.49 41.89
C GLU A 364 14.18 9.34 40.63
N LYS A 365 15.09 10.27 40.38
CA LYS A 365 15.17 11.04 39.14
C LYS A 365 16.40 10.61 38.35
N ASP A 366 16.20 10.26 37.09
CA ASP A 366 17.25 9.90 36.14
C ASP A 366 17.11 10.79 34.90
N GLU A 367 17.98 11.79 34.80
CA GLU A 367 17.93 12.85 33.78
C GLU A 367 16.53 13.51 33.64
N HIS A 368 15.81 13.14 32.58
CA HIS A 368 14.49 13.64 32.18
C HIS A 368 13.36 12.67 32.53
N GLN A 369 13.63 11.66 33.36
CA GLN A 369 12.67 10.61 33.71
C GLN A 369 12.55 10.45 35.23
N ALA A 370 11.32 10.19 35.68
CA ALA A 370 11.06 9.63 36.99
C ALA A 370 11.28 8.11 36.91
N VAL A 371 12.05 7.56 37.84
CA VAL A 371 12.30 6.13 37.97
C VAL A 371 11.65 5.66 39.26
N ILE A 372 10.64 4.81 39.12
CA ILE A 372 9.90 4.22 40.24
C ILE A 372 10.22 2.74 40.29
N GLN A 373 10.85 2.28 41.37
CA GLN A 373 11.20 0.88 41.57
C GLN A 373 10.36 0.27 42.69
N ILE A 374 9.65 -0.82 42.39
CA ILE A 374 8.93 -1.63 43.37
C ILE A 374 9.74 -2.91 43.54
N ARG A 375 10.47 -3.03 44.64
CA ARG A 375 11.31 -4.18 44.96
C ARG A 375 10.66 -5.03 46.04
N ASP A 376 10.52 -6.33 45.77
CA ASP A 376 10.01 -7.32 46.72
C ASP A 376 11.07 -8.37 47.05
N THR A 377 10.94 -9.03 48.21
CA THR A 377 11.70 -10.24 48.59
C THR A 377 10.85 -11.50 48.45
N GLY A 378 10.00 -11.53 47.43
CA GLY A 378 9.05 -12.59 47.21
C GLY A 378 9.62 -13.83 46.55
N ILE A 379 8.72 -14.66 46.01
CA ILE A 379 9.06 -15.94 45.38
C ILE A 379 9.92 -15.79 44.10
N GLY A 380 9.98 -14.60 43.52
CA GLY A 380 10.64 -14.33 42.24
C GLY A 380 9.95 -14.97 41.04
N ILE A 381 10.47 -14.68 39.85
CA ILE A 381 9.90 -15.04 38.55
C ILE A 381 10.97 -15.73 37.71
N ALA A 382 10.65 -16.92 37.18
CA ALA A 382 11.57 -17.66 36.34
C ALA A 382 11.87 -16.90 35.02
N PRO A 383 13.12 -16.93 34.50
CA PRO A 383 13.51 -16.16 33.31
C PRO A 383 12.59 -16.38 32.09
N LYS A 384 12.12 -17.60 31.89
CA LYS A 384 11.19 -17.97 30.80
C LYS A 384 9.83 -17.26 30.86
N ASP A 385 9.42 -16.84 32.06
CA ASP A 385 8.09 -16.27 32.31
C ASP A 385 8.13 -14.73 32.35
N GLN A 386 9.30 -14.12 32.60
CA GLN A 386 9.48 -12.66 32.73
C GLN A 386 9.05 -11.87 31.49
N ALA A 387 9.18 -12.43 30.28
CA ALA A 387 8.69 -11.79 29.06
C ALA A 387 7.17 -11.85 28.91
N ARG A 388 6.53 -12.85 29.55
CA ARG A 388 5.11 -13.18 29.37
C ARG A 388 4.22 -12.68 30.51
N ILE A 389 4.78 -12.28 31.66
CA ILE A 389 3.98 -11.76 32.80
C ILE A 389 3.16 -10.51 32.46
N PHE A 390 3.51 -9.80 31.39
CA PHE A 390 2.74 -8.66 30.89
C PHE A 390 1.66 -9.04 29.86
N ASP A 391 1.62 -10.30 29.43
CA ASP A 391 0.54 -10.83 28.58
C ASP A 391 -0.76 -10.88 29.39
N ARG A 392 -1.87 -10.57 28.72
CA ARG A 392 -3.20 -10.58 29.35
C ARG A 392 -3.54 -12.00 29.80
N PHE A 393 -4.11 -12.12 30.99
CA PHE A 393 -4.54 -13.39 31.59
C PHE A 393 -3.41 -14.40 31.84
N TYR A 394 -2.16 -14.04 31.60
CA TYR A 394 -1.04 -14.94 31.82
C TYR A 394 -0.71 -15.05 33.30
N ARG A 395 -0.44 -16.29 33.74
CA ARG A 395 -0.15 -16.64 35.14
C ARG A 395 0.87 -17.78 35.16
N VAL A 396 1.89 -17.67 36.01
CA VAL A 396 2.99 -18.65 36.10
C VAL A 396 2.53 -20.01 36.63
N ASN A 397 1.52 -20.05 37.52
CA ASN A 397 0.92 -21.29 38.04
C ASN A 397 -0.61 -21.14 38.17
N SER A 398 -1.38 -21.85 37.34
CA SER A 398 -2.86 -21.78 37.32
C SER A 398 -3.53 -22.35 38.57
N ASP A 399 -2.91 -23.34 39.22
CA ASP A 399 -3.62 -24.19 40.19
C ASP A 399 -3.57 -23.62 41.62
N ARG A 400 -2.44 -23.03 42.03
CA ARG A 400 -2.29 -22.36 43.34
C ARG A 400 -2.95 -20.98 43.41
N SER A 401 -3.20 -20.37 42.25
CA SER A 401 -3.56 -18.96 42.13
C SER A 401 -5.07 -18.70 41.98
N ARG A 402 -5.88 -19.76 41.82
CA ARG A 402 -7.35 -19.67 41.90
C ARG A 402 -7.82 -19.26 43.30
N GLN A 403 -7.10 -19.65 44.35
CA GLN A 403 -7.41 -19.28 45.74
C GLN A 403 -7.18 -17.78 46.03
N THR A 404 -6.29 -17.13 45.28
CA THR A 404 -5.88 -15.74 45.54
C THR A 404 -6.53 -14.70 44.61
N GLY A 405 -7.49 -15.10 43.78
CA GLY A 405 -8.44 -14.17 43.15
C GLY A 405 -7.96 -13.31 41.96
N GLY A 406 -6.66 -13.24 41.67
CA GLY A 406 -6.14 -12.40 40.57
C GLY A 406 -6.61 -12.82 39.17
N SER A 407 -7.00 -11.85 38.33
CA SER A 407 -7.45 -12.06 36.93
C SER A 407 -6.32 -12.24 35.93
N GLY A 408 -5.06 -11.97 36.32
CA GLY A 408 -3.93 -11.91 35.39
C GLY A 408 -3.94 -10.68 34.47
N LEU A 409 -4.76 -9.67 34.77
CA LEU A 409 -4.83 -8.42 33.98
C LEU A 409 -3.99 -7.29 34.57
N GLY A 410 -3.63 -7.34 35.86
CA GLY A 410 -2.97 -6.23 36.57
C GLY A 410 -1.68 -5.73 35.90
N LEU A 411 -0.75 -6.64 35.57
CA LEU A 411 0.51 -6.26 34.91
C LEU A 411 0.29 -5.77 33.46
N ALA A 412 -0.68 -6.34 32.74
CA ALA A 412 -1.03 -5.88 31.40
C ALA A 412 -1.63 -4.46 31.43
N ILE A 413 -2.47 -4.16 32.43
CA ILE A 413 -3.03 -2.83 32.69
C ILE A 413 -1.93 -1.85 33.06
N ALA A 414 -1.06 -2.21 34.00
CA ALA A 414 0.09 -1.39 34.37
C ALA A 414 0.92 -1.04 33.12
N GLN A 415 1.29 -2.04 32.31
CA GLN A 415 2.06 -1.81 31.09
C GLN A 415 1.32 -0.90 30.09
N ALA A 416 0.01 -1.06 29.93
CA ALA A 416 -0.79 -0.22 29.05
C ALA A 416 -0.86 1.24 29.54
N ILE A 417 -1.01 1.46 30.85
CA ILE A 417 -1.00 2.79 31.46
C ILE A 417 0.37 3.46 31.29
N ALA A 418 1.46 2.75 31.59
CA ALA A 418 2.81 3.30 31.42
C ALA A 418 3.06 3.71 29.97
N LYS A 419 2.69 2.87 29.00
CA LYS A 419 2.77 3.20 27.56
C LYS A 419 1.92 4.40 27.17
N ALA A 420 0.71 4.53 27.72
CA ALA A 420 -0.17 5.68 27.49
C ALA A 420 0.43 6.99 28.04
N HIS A 421 1.28 6.90 29.07
CA HIS A 421 2.03 8.03 29.65
C HIS A 421 3.45 8.16 29.05
N ASN A 422 3.70 7.62 27.86
CA ASN A 422 5.00 7.66 27.18
C ASN A 422 6.16 7.05 27.98
N GLY A 423 5.84 6.16 28.92
CA GLY A 423 6.80 5.45 29.76
C GLY A 423 6.97 3.97 29.41
N LYS A 424 7.77 3.30 30.24
CA LYS A 424 8.09 1.86 30.11
C LYS A 424 8.08 1.18 31.47
N ILE A 425 7.74 -0.10 31.50
CA ILE A 425 7.91 -0.99 32.66
C ILE A 425 8.90 -2.08 32.30
N GLU A 426 9.83 -2.36 33.20
CA GLU A 426 10.81 -3.42 33.13
C GLU A 426 10.76 -4.26 34.41
N VAL A 427 11.23 -5.51 34.32
CA VAL A 427 11.28 -6.43 35.45
C VAL A 427 12.65 -7.09 35.50
N GLU A 428 13.22 -7.14 36.69
CA GLU A 428 14.39 -7.95 37.01
C GLU A 428 14.00 -8.87 38.16
N SER A 429 14.18 -10.17 38.01
CA SER A 429 13.73 -11.12 39.03
C SER A 429 14.60 -12.37 39.07
N THR A 430 14.77 -12.91 40.26
CA THR A 430 15.45 -14.19 40.49
C THR A 430 14.59 -15.05 41.39
N VAL A 431 14.32 -16.30 40.97
CA VAL A 431 13.52 -17.27 41.74
C VAL A 431 14.11 -17.43 43.14
N GLY A 432 13.25 -17.28 44.15
CA GLY A 432 13.60 -17.36 45.57
C GLY A 432 14.29 -16.14 46.17
N LYS A 433 14.59 -15.10 45.38
CA LYS A 433 15.19 -13.84 45.87
C LYS A 433 14.25 -12.63 45.82
N GLY A 434 13.24 -12.69 44.95
CA GLY A 434 12.26 -11.61 44.74
C GLY A 434 12.38 -10.95 43.37
N SER A 435 11.66 -9.84 43.20
CA SER A 435 11.58 -9.11 41.93
C SER A 435 11.75 -7.61 42.14
N THR A 436 12.15 -6.92 41.08
CA THR A 436 12.15 -5.46 41.00
C THR A 436 11.43 -5.06 39.72
N PHE A 437 10.29 -4.39 39.86
CA PHE A 437 9.60 -3.73 38.76
C PHE A 437 10.05 -2.28 38.67
N THR A 438 10.55 -1.87 37.52
CA THR A 438 11.02 -0.50 37.28
C THR A 438 10.10 0.19 36.28
N VAL A 439 9.47 1.29 36.69
CA VAL A 439 8.67 2.16 35.84
C VAL A 439 9.46 3.42 35.53
N ARG A 440 9.57 3.77 34.26
CA ARG A 440 10.19 5.02 33.79
C ARG A 440 9.13 5.90 33.14
N LEU A 441 8.93 7.12 33.65
CA LEU A 441 7.98 8.10 33.12
C LEU A 441 8.71 9.40 32.73
N PRO A 442 8.39 10.05 31.60
CA PRO A 442 9.00 11.32 31.23
C PRO A 442 8.55 12.43 32.18
N LEU A 443 9.50 13.16 32.74
CA LEU A 443 9.23 14.30 33.62
C LEU A 443 8.74 15.49 32.80
N GLN A 444 7.79 16.22 33.38
CA GLN A 444 7.39 17.52 32.90
C GLN A 444 7.90 18.58 33.87
N ASN A 445 8.54 19.62 33.34
CA ASN A 445 8.98 20.74 34.16
C ASN A 445 7.76 21.59 34.57
N PRO A 446 7.45 21.76 35.87
CA PRO A 446 6.34 22.60 36.32
C PRO A 446 6.52 24.08 35.95
N HIS A 447 7.74 24.53 35.63
CA HIS A 447 8.04 25.93 35.29
C HIS A 447 7.91 26.30 33.80
N HIS A 448 7.46 25.38 32.95
CA HIS A 448 7.20 25.69 31.54
C HIS A 448 5.68 25.76 31.29
N PRO A 449 5.05 26.95 31.25
CA PRO A 449 3.66 27.05 30.84
C PRO A 449 3.56 26.53 29.41
N SER A 450 2.56 25.69 29.17
CA SER A 450 2.22 25.14 27.87
C SER A 450 1.82 26.26 26.91
N SER A 451 2.79 26.83 26.19
CA SER A 451 2.54 27.76 25.10
C SER A 451 2.05 27.01 23.86
N ASN A 452 0.82 26.47 23.89
CA ASN A 452 0.05 26.26 22.66
C ASN A 452 -1.44 25.97 22.90
N LYS A 453 -2.16 26.98 23.36
CA LYS A 453 -3.55 27.20 22.92
C LYS A 453 -3.70 28.67 22.61
N LYS A 454 -3.58 29.05 21.33
CA LYS A 454 -4.12 30.33 20.88
C LYS A 454 -5.61 30.33 21.21
N PRO A 455 -6.15 31.31 21.96
CA PRO A 455 -7.59 31.43 22.08
C PRO A 455 -8.13 31.73 20.69
N VAL A 456 -8.98 30.84 20.17
CA VAL A 456 -9.79 31.14 18.98
C VAL A 456 -10.78 32.21 19.41
N THR A 457 -10.42 33.48 19.19
CA THR A 457 -11.36 34.59 19.30
C THR A 457 -12.36 34.46 18.15
N PHE A 458 -13.53 33.90 18.42
CA PHE A 458 -14.68 33.98 17.53
C PHE A 458 -15.15 35.43 17.46
N ARG A 459 -14.79 36.11 16.36
CA ARG A 459 -15.22 37.47 16.07
C ARG A 459 -16.58 37.40 15.37
N TRP A 460 -17.65 37.62 16.13
CA TRP A 460 -19.01 37.77 15.58
C TRP A 460 -19.03 39.03 14.68
N LYS A 461 -19.21 38.85 13.37
CA LYS A 461 -19.61 39.93 12.46
C LYS A 461 -21.13 40.07 12.57
N THR A 462 -21.59 41.07 13.30
CA THR A 462 -22.96 41.57 13.20
C THR A 462 -23.09 42.37 11.91
N THR A 463 -23.66 41.76 10.87
CA THR A 463 -24.13 42.51 9.70
C THR A 463 -25.47 43.12 10.08
N GLY A 464 -25.45 44.41 10.43
CA GLY A 464 -26.67 45.19 10.59
C GLY A 464 -27.33 45.40 9.22
N SER A 465 -28.52 44.86 9.05
CA SER A 465 -29.46 45.30 8.02
C SER A 465 -30.33 46.38 8.65
N LYS A 466 -30.12 47.65 8.26
CA LYS A 466 -31.08 48.73 8.46
C LYS A 466 -31.72 49.01 7.11
N MET A 467 -33.05 48.92 7.10
CA MET A 467 -33.94 49.57 6.16
C MET A 467 -33.58 51.06 6.06
N VAL A 468 -33.38 51.56 4.84
CA VAL A 468 -34.23 52.56 4.15
C VAL A 468 -34.05 52.32 2.66
#